data_AF-A0A1H1IJ02-F1
#
_entry.id   AF-A0A1H1IJ02-F1
#
_cell.length_a   1.000
_cell.length_b   1.000
_cell.length_c   1.000
_cell.angle_alpha   90.00
_cell.angle_beta   90.00
_cell.angle_gamma   90.00
#
_symmetry.space_group_name_H-M   'P 1'
#
loop_
_entity.id
_entity.type
_entity.pdbx_description
1 polymer ?
#
loop_
_entity_poly.entity_id
_entity_poly.type
_entity_poly.pdbx_seq_one_letter_code
_entity_poly.pdbx_strand_id
1 'polypeptide(L)'
;MQTHYLPHEETNQALAAEPRGFTPSPARFLPKEEVAACVTYRDAVRLCWKHRNPRGMTQRTLAEHLDIPASHLSSMLNEEPVDENGKARQDLPARLIDETQRVAGNRGISQWLMRQARLTIMEEVINSQGNL
;
A
#
# COMPACT_ATOMS: atom_id res chain seq x y z
N MET A 1 58.17 -7.53 8.92
CA MET A 1 56.72 -7.65 8.68
C MET A 1 56.26 -6.33 8.10
N GLN A 2 55.92 -6.28 6.81
CA GLN A 2 55.60 -5.04 6.09
C GLN A 2 54.14 -5.15 5.62
N THR A 3 53.27 -4.32 6.17
CA THR A 3 51.84 -4.26 5.85
C THR A 3 51.65 -3.62 4.48
N HIS A 4 51.22 -4.42 3.50
CA HIS A 4 50.86 -3.96 2.18
C HIS A 4 49.53 -3.18 2.28
N TYR A 5 49.58 -1.86 2.08
CA TYR A 5 48.40 -1.00 2.02
C TYR A 5 47.94 -0.92 0.57
N LEU A 6 46.74 -1.42 0.29
CA LEU A 6 46.08 -1.26 -1.01
C LEU A 6 45.50 0.16 -1.12
N PRO A 7 45.65 0.87 -2.26
CA PRO A 7 45.13 2.22 -2.43
C PRO A 7 43.60 2.23 -2.50
N HIS A 8 43.00 3.24 -1.87
CA HIS A 8 41.56 3.45 -1.66
C HIS A 8 40.77 3.79 -2.94
N GLU A 9 41.40 3.82 -4.12
CA GLU A 9 40.77 4.20 -5.38
C GLU A 9 39.93 3.09 -6.03
N GLU A 10 40.22 1.82 -5.78
CA GLU A 10 39.45 0.70 -6.36
C GLU A 10 38.08 0.48 -5.70
N THR A 11 37.87 1.02 -4.50
CA THR A 11 36.61 0.84 -3.74
C THR A 11 35.42 1.60 -4.34
N ASN A 12 35.68 2.61 -5.17
CA ASN A 12 34.62 3.48 -5.71
C ASN A 12 33.96 2.94 -6.98
N GLN A 13 34.47 1.87 -7.59
CA GLN A 13 33.90 1.32 -8.81
C GLN A 13 32.75 0.32 -8.55
N ALA A 14 32.59 -0.15 -7.29
CA ALA A 14 31.49 -1.03 -6.87
C ALA A 14 30.21 -0.27 -6.44
N LEU A 15 30.26 1.06 -6.34
CA LEU A 15 29.11 1.90 -5.97
C LEU A 15 28.31 2.43 -7.18
N ALA A 16 28.73 2.10 -8.40
CA ALA A 16 28.04 2.46 -9.65
C ALA A 16 26.89 1.51 -10.01
N ALA A 17 26.31 0.81 -9.04
CA ALA A 17 24.99 0.22 -9.24
C ALA A 17 23.97 1.36 -9.21
N GLU A 18 23.68 1.90 -10.39
CA GLU A 18 22.51 2.75 -10.67
C GLU A 18 21.35 2.34 -9.74
N PRO A 19 20.73 3.27 -8.97
CA PRO A 19 19.56 2.90 -8.19
C PRO A 19 18.58 2.29 -9.18
N ARG A 20 18.21 1.01 -8.98
CA ARG A 20 17.22 0.35 -9.83
C ARG A 20 16.06 1.32 -9.96
N GLY A 21 15.95 1.96 -11.12
CA GLY A 21 15.05 3.09 -11.28
C GLY A 21 13.69 2.62 -10.81
N PHE A 22 13.08 3.36 -9.87
CA PHE A 22 11.69 3.14 -9.57
C PHE A 22 10.93 3.44 -10.85
N THR A 23 10.66 2.41 -11.64
CA THR A 23 9.67 2.47 -12.70
C THR A 23 8.34 2.22 -12.01
N PRO A 24 7.53 3.25 -11.71
CA PRO A 24 6.18 3.00 -11.25
C PRO A 24 5.49 2.20 -12.36
N SER A 25 5.27 0.91 -12.13
CA SER A 25 4.25 0.20 -12.89
C SER A 25 2.98 1.02 -12.72
N PRO A 26 2.30 1.44 -13.80
CA PRO A 26 1.12 2.27 -13.70
C PRO A 26 0.12 1.52 -12.82
N ALA A 27 -0.04 1.99 -11.59
CA ALA A 27 -0.74 1.23 -10.57
C ALA A 27 -2.20 1.16 -11.00
N ARG A 28 -2.71 -0.06 -11.19
CA ARG A 28 -4.00 -0.29 -11.83
C ARG A 28 -5.13 0.31 -10.98
N PHE A 29 -5.97 1.14 -11.60
CA PHE A 29 -7.19 1.64 -10.98
C PHE A 29 -8.30 0.59 -11.01
N LEU A 30 -9.18 0.59 -10.01
CA LEU A 30 -10.31 -0.33 -9.94
C LEU A 30 -11.55 0.35 -10.55
N PRO A 31 -12.59 -0.42 -10.93
CA PRO A 31 -13.82 0.18 -11.44
C PRO A 31 -14.49 1.10 -10.41
N LYS A 32 -14.95 2.26 -10.86
CA LYS A 32 -15.43 3.35 -9.98
C LYS A 32 -16.65 2.94 -9.17
N GLU A 33 -17.51 2.11 -9.76
CA GLU A 33 -18.71 1.54 -9.19
C GLU A 33 -18.40 0.56 -8.05
N GLU A 34 -17.38 -0.28 -8.20
CA GLU A 34 -16.95 -1.19 -7.12
C GLU A 34 -16.38 -0.40 -5.93
N VAL A 35 -15.55 0.61 -6.21
CA VAL A 35 -15.02 1.51 -5.17
C VAL A 35 -16.14 2.32 -4.52
N ALA A 36 -17.17 2.72 -5.28
CA ALA A 36 -18.33 3.44 -4.77
C ALA A 36 -19.21 2.60 -3.84
N ALA A 37 -19.25 1.29 -4.05
CA ALA A 37 -20.02 0.35 -3.26
C ALA A 37 -19.38 0.04 -1.89
N CYS A 38 -18.08 0.33 -1.71
CA CYS A 38 -17.42 0.20 -0.41
C CYS A 38 -17.94 1.24 0.58
N VAL A 39 -18.57 0.77 1.67
CA VAL A 39 -19.14 1.62 2.72
C VAL A 39 -18.08 1.94 3.77
N THR A 40 -17.22 0.97 4.08
CA THR A 40 -16.20 1.07 5.13
C THR A 40 -14.79 1.02 4.56
N TYR A 41 -13.81 1.44 5.37
CA TYR A 41 -12.39 1.29 5.04
C TYR A 41 -12.03 -0.19 4.82
N ARG A 42 -12.58 -1.07 5.65
CA ARG A 42 -12.43 -2.53 5.54
C ARG A 42 -12.92 -3.06 4.20
N ASP A 43 -14.05 -2.56 3.68
CA ASP A 43 -14.54 -2.93 2.35
C ASP A 43 -13.54 -2.58 1.26
N ALA A 44 -12.91 -1.40 1.34
CA ALA A 44 -11.91 -0.97 0.37
C ALA A 44 -10.63 -1.82 0.42
N VAL A 45 -10.18 -2.20 1.63
CA VAL A 45 -9.04 -3.12 1.82
C VAL A 45 -9.37 -4.50 1.24
N ARG A 46 -10.57 -5.04 1.53
CA ARG A 46 -11.05 -6.31 0.98
C ARG A 46 -11.18 -6.25 -0.55
N LEU A 47 -11.69 -5.15 -1.10
CA LEU A 47 -11.80 -4.94 -2.54
C LEU A 47 -10.42 -4.94 -3.20
N CYS A 48 -9.45 -4.22 -2.62
CA CYS A 48 -8.06 -4.21 -3.08
C CYS A 48 -7.47 -5.63 -3.12
N TRP A 49 -7.70 -6.42 -2.06
CA TRP A 49 -7.27 -7.82 -1.99
C TRP A 49 -7.97 -8.74 -3.00
N LYS A 50 -9.29 -8.59 -3.17
CA LYS A 50 -10.10 -9.36 -4.14
C LYS A 50 -9.56 -9.17 -5.56
N HIS A 51 -9.12 -7.96 -5.87
CA HIS A 51 -8.58 -7.58 -7.17
C HIS A 51 -7.07 -7.80 -7.31
N ARG A 52 -6.38 -8.44 -6.35
CA ARG A 52 -4.93 -8.60 -6.39
C ARG A 52 -4.41 -9.24 -7.70
N ASN A 53 -3.24 -8.80 -8.13
CA ASN A 53 -2.47 -9.40 -9.22
C ASN A 53 -1.07 -9.69 -8.69
N PRO A 54 -0.69 -10.95 -8.42
CA PRO A 54 -1.17 -12.20 -9.01
C PRO A 54 -2.34 -12.89 -8.28
N ARG A 55 -3.28 -13.50 -9.02
CA ARG A 55 -4.49 -14.15 -8.44
C ARG A 55 -4.20 -15.32 -7.49
N GLY A 56 -3.07 -16.01 -7.68
CA GLY A 56 -2.62 -17.11 -6.82
C GLY A 56 -1.96 -16.68 -5.50
N MET A 57 -1.74 -15.38 -5.29
CA MET A 57 -1.14 -14.88 -4.05
C MET A 57 -2.03 -15.20 -2.84
N THR A 58 -1.41 -15.77 -1.80
CA THR A 58 -2.08 -16.11 -0.54
C THR A 58 -2.01 -14.96 0.46
N GLN A 59 -2.92 -14.93 1.45
CA GLN A 59 -2.83 -13.94 2.53
C GLN A 59 -1.50 -14.07 3.28
N ARG A 60 -1.00 -15.29 3.48
CA ARG A 60 0.32 -15.51 4.10
C ARG A 60 1.43 -14.77 3.35
N THR A 61 1.47 -14.87 2.03
CA THR A 61 2.47 -14.18 1.19
C THR A 61 2.36 -12.66 1.33
N LEU A 62 1.13 -12.11 1.37
CA LEU A 62 0.96 -10.69 1.63
C LEU A 62 1.44 -10.30 3.03
N ALA A 63 1.15 -11.11 4.05
CA ALA A 63 1.60 -10.85 5.41
C ALA A 63 3.14 -10.86 5.53
N GLU A 64 3.81 -11.74 4.79
CA GLU A 64 5.27 -11.78 4.67
C GLU A 64 5.82 -10.50 4.03
N HIS A 65 5.19 -9.98 2.97
CA HIS A 65 5.59 -8.69 2.37
C HIS A 65 5.34 -7.49 3.29
N LEU A 66 4.33 -7.56 4.15
CA LEU A 66 3.96 -6.52 5.09
C LEU A 66 4.72 -6.59 6.43
N ASP A 67 5.52 -7.63 6.64
CA ASP A 67 6.20 -7.95 7.90
C ASP A 67 5.23 -7.99 9.11
N ILE A 68 4.12 -8.73 8.94
CA ILE A 68 3.12 -8.93 10.00
C ILE A 68 2.71 -10.40 10.15
N PRO A 69 2.19 -10.81 11.32
CA PRO A 69 1.58 -12.14 11.47
C PRO A 69 0.40 -12.35 10.52
N ALA A 70 0.32 -13.54 9.92
CA ALA A 70 -0.79 -13.90 9.02
C ALA A 70 -2.17 -13.85 9.71
N SER A 71 -2.23 -14.11 11.03
CA SER A 71 -3.46 -13.97 11.83
C SER A 71 -3.97 -12.53 11.87
N HIS A 72 -3.07 -11.55 11.93
CA HIS A 72 -3.44 -10.13 11.88
C HIS A 72 -4.03 -9.78 10.52
N LEU A 73 -3.38 -10.19 9.44
CA LEU A 73 -3.90 -9.93 8.10
C LEU A 73 -5.25 -10.60 7.85
N SER A 74 -5.43 -11.85 8.30
CA SER A 74 -6.73 -12.52 8.21
C SER A 74 -7.82 -11.77 8.99
N SER A 75 -7.47 -11.18 10.13
CA SER A 75 -8.39 -10.34 10.90
C SER A 75 -8.74 -9.05 10.16
N MET A 76 -7.77 -8.41 9.49
CA MET A 76 -7.96 -7.20 8.70
C MET A 76 -8.77 -7.42 7.42
N LEU A 77 -8.68 -8.60 6.81
CA LEU A 77 -9.41 -8.97 5.59
C LEU A 77 -10.76 -9.63 5.87
N ASN A 78 -11.08 -9.89 7.14
CA ASN A 78 -12.38 -10.46 7.50
C ASN A 78 -13.50 -9.48 7.15
N GLU A 79 -14.63 -10.03 6.69
CA GLU A 79 -15.86 -9.31 6.41
C GLU A 79 -16.47 -8.72 7.68
N GLU A 80 -16.56 -9.54 8.72
CA GLU A 80 -17.16 -9.16 9.97
C GLU A 80 -16.20 -8.27 10.75
N PRO A 81 -16.59 -7.05 11.15
CA PRO A 81 -15.73 -6.13 11.88
C PRO A 81 -15.52 -6.57 13.35
N VAL A 82 -16.24 -7.60 13.79
CA VAL A 82 -16.22 -8.12 15.16
C VAL A 82 -15.87 -9.60 15.14
N ASP A 83 -15.20 -10.08 16.19
CA ASP A 83 -14.93 -11.50 16.38
C ASP A 83 -16.07 -12.21 17.13
N GLU A 84 -15.91 -13.52 17.32
CA GLU A 84 -16.89 -14.39 17.98
C GLU A 84 -17.14 -14.01 19.45
N ASN A 85 -16.22 -13.26 20.06
CA ASN A 85 -16.31 -12.78 21.44
C ASN A 85 -16.84 -11.33 21.50
N GLY A 86 -17.27 -10.75 20.38
CA GLY A 86 -17.76 -9.37 20.31
C GLY A 86 -16.65 -8.31 20.36
N LYS A 87 -15.38 -8.69 20.19
CA LYS A 87 -14.26 -7.75 20.14
C LYS A 87 -14.03 -7.26 18.71
N ALA A 88 -13.78 -5.96 18.55
CA ALA A 88 -13.45 -5.37 17.25
C ALA A 88 -12.19 -6.00 16.65
N ARG A 89 -12.27 -6.36 15.36
CA ARG A 89 -11.13 -6.81 14.56
C ARG A 89 -10.27 -5.61 14.19
N GLN A 90 -8.97 -5.87 14.06
CA GLN A 90 -8.02 -4.85 13.69
C GLN A 90 -8.23 -4.42 12.22
N ASP A 91 -8.22 -3.12 11.96
CA ASP A 91 -8.18 -2.57 10.61
C ASP A 91 -6.74 -2.48 10.08
N LEU A 92 -6.58 -2.38 8.76
CA LEU A 92 -5.26 -2.19 8.15
C LEU A 92 -4.66 -0.85 8.62
N PRO A 93 -3.47 -0.83 9.24
CA PRO A 93 -2.80 0.40 9.63
C PRO A 93 -2.45 1.25 8.40
N ALA A 94 -2.60 2.57 8.50
CA ALA A 94 -2.32 3.49 7.39
C ALA A 94 -0.90 3.33 6.81
N ARG A 95 0.10 3.07 7.68
CA ARG A 95 1.49 2.82 7.28
C ARG A 95 1.69 1.61 6.34
N LEU A 96 0.71 0.69 6.28
CA LEU A 96 0.78 -0.51 5.44
C LEU A 96 0.03 -0.37 4.12
N ILE A 97 -0.66 0.76 3.87
CA ILE A 97 -1.48 0.96 2.67
C ILE A 97 -0.64 0.86 1.39
N ASP A 98 0.49 1.57 1.34
CA ASP A 98 1.30 1.64 0.12
C ASP A 98 1.90 0.29 -0.25
N GLU A 99 2.44 -0.42 0.74
CA GLU A 99 2.96 -1.77 0.55
C GLU A 99 1.85 -2.74 0.11
N THR A 100 0.69 -2.71 0.79
CA THR A 100 -0.46 -3.55 0.45
C THR A 100 -0.89 -3.36 -1.00
N GLN A 101 -1.00 -2.12 -1.45
CA GLN A 101 -1.41 -1.78 -2.81
C GLN A 101 -0.34 -2.13 -3.84
N ARG A 102 0.95 -1.96 -3.49
CA ARG A 102 2.06 -2.35 -4.35
C ARG A 102 2.04 -3.85 -4.60
N VAL A 103 1.95 -4.64 -3.53
CA VAL A 103 1.94 -6.12 -3.59
C VAL A 103 0.65 -6.63 -4.24
N ALA A 104 -0.50 -6.02 -3.96
CA ALA A 104 -1.76 -6.36 -4.63
C ALA A 104 -1.84 -5.84 -6.08
N GLY A 105 -0.93 -4.96 -6.50
CA GLY A 105 -0.86 -4.43 -7.87
C GLY A 105 -2.02 -3.50 -8.26
N ASN A 106 -2.66 -2.83 -7.31
CA ASN A 106 -3.77 -1.91 -7.59
C ASN A 106 -3.92 -0.79 -6.54
N ARG A 107 -4.66 0.27 -6.88
CA ARG A 107 -4.87 1.45 -6.01
C ARG A 107 -6.22 1.49 -5.30
N GLY A 108 -6.84 0.34 -5.01
CA GLY A 108 -8.22 0.30 -4.50
C GLY A 108 -8.44 1.08 -3.21
N ILE A 109 -7.49 0.98 -2.25
CA ILE A 109 -7.58 1.63 -0.94
C ILE A 109 -7.46 3.16 -1.11
N SER A 110 -6.44 3.63 -1.82
CA SER A 110 -6.23 5.06 -2.07
C SER A 110 -7.36 5.66 -2.90
N GLN A 111 -7.90 4.95 -3.90
CA GLN A 111 -9.07 5.43 -4.66
C GLN A 111 -10.27 5.65 -3.74
N TRP A 112 -10.54 4.72 -2.82
CA TRP A 112 -11.60 4.87 -1.85
C TRP A 112 -11.34 6.03 -0.90
N LEU A 113 -10.13 6.14 -0.34
CA LEU A 113 -9.76 7.23 0.56
C LEU A 113 -9.88 8.60 -0.12
N MET A 114 -9.41 8.76 -1.35
CA MET A 114 -9.56 10.00 -2.12
C MET A 114 -11.03 10.31 -2.41
N ARG A 115 -11.86 9.28 -2.60
CA ARG A 115 -13.31 9.44 -2.72
C ARG A 115 -13.96 9.87 -1.41
N GLN A 116 -13.51 9.37 -0.26
CA GLN A 116 -14.03 9.80 1.04
C GLN A 116 -13.56 11.22 1.39
N ALA A 117 -12.32 11.56 1.00
CA ALA A 117 -11.73 12.89 1.16
C ALA A 117 -12.30 13.95 0.18
N ARG A 118 -13.46 13.70 -0.43
CA ARG A 118 -14.08 14.42 -1.57
C ARG A 118 -14.34 15.93 -1.40
N LEU A 119 -13.87 16.55 -0.32
CA LEU A 119 -14.04 17.98 -0.05
C LEU A 119 -12.72 18.74 0.18
N THR A 120 -11.62 18.12 0.61
CA THR A 120 -10.48 18.92 1.11
C THR A 120 -9.60 19.53 0.00
N ILE A 121 -9.42 18.86 -1.15
CA ILE A 121 -8.49 19.35 -2.19
C ILE A 121 -9.12 20.43 -3.08
N MET A 122 -10.40 20.31 -3.45
CA MET A 122 -11.03 21.31 -4.30
C MET A 122 -11.34 22.60 -3.52
N GLU A 123 -11.67 22.50 -2.23
CA GLU A 123 -11.81 23.66 -1.35
C GLU A 123 -10.48 24.41 -1.17
N GLU A 124 -9.36 23.71 -1.01
CA GLU A 124 -8.02 24.32 -0.94
C GLU A 124 -7.62 25.00 -2.26
N VAL A 125 -7.92 24.39 -3.41
CA VAL A 125 -7.68 25.00 -4.73
C VAL A 125 -8.56 26.24 -4.95
N ILE A 126 -9.83 26.21 -4.55
CA ILE A 126 -10.73 27.37 -4.66
C ILE A 126 -10.29 28.50 -3.71
N ASN A 127 -9.90 28.18 -2.47
CA ASN A 127 -9.43 29.17 -1.48
C ASN A 127 -8.05 29.76 -1.82
N SER A 128 -7.17 29.01 -2.47
CA SER A 128 -5.85 29.51 -2.91
C SER A 128 -5.92 30.35 -4.20
N GLN A 129 -6.97 30.21 -5.01
CA GLN A 129 -7.18 30.97 -6.25
C GLN A 129 -8.06 32.22 -6.05
N GLY A 130 -8.68 32.40 -4.89
CA GLY A 130 -9.59 33.51 -4.57
C GLY A 130 -8.94 34.85 -4.20
N ASN A 131 -7.80 35.19 -4.80
CA ASN A 131 -7.11 36.48 -4.57
C ASN A 131 -6.79 37.18 -5.91
N LEU A 132 -7.83 37.34 -6.75
CA LEU A 132 -7.83 38.17 -7.96
C LEU A 132 -8.96 39.20 -7.89
#